data_AF-A0A7J5WLW2-F1
#
_entry.id   AF-A0A7J5WLW2-F1
#
_cell.length_a   1.000
_cell.length_b   1.000
_cell.length_c   1.000
_cell.angle_alpha   90.00
_cell.angle_beta   90.00
_cell.angle_gamma   90.00
#
_symmetry.space_group_name_H-M   'P 1'
#
loop_
_entity.id
_entity.type
_entity.pdbx_description
1 polymer ?
#
loop_
_entity_poly.entity_id
_entity_poly.type
_entity_poly.pdbx_seq_one_letter_code
_entity_poly.pdbx_strand_id
1 'polypeptide(L)'
;MNISFDNTENAFAYKSDKELKGARFLFNTMGFPWFVQIGTRLTPYIMKTGIPMVHSIIRKTIFKQFVGGETLEETAEVGNMLGKYDIQVILDYGVEGKEGEDNFDLATDEFIRVVNYAATQSNIPFISIKVTGLARFELLQILNEAPRLRSGIHDHEEEINEWDRVRERMFTICEVAAEKNIGVLIDAEESWIQDPIDRLTMEMMEEFNKERVIVYNTIQLYRHDRLSFLKLSHKIAKQQGFKLGMKLVRGAYMEKERERAIEKGVPSPIQKDKVATDADFNESVQYCLENLNDIAVIIASHNEESNL
;
A
#
# COMPACT_ATOMS: atom_id res chain seq x y z
N MET A 1 9.36 -28.47 -12.44
CA MET A 1 10.33 -27.37 -12.66
C MET A 1 11.03 -27.15 -11.34
N ASN A 2 12.37 -27.25 -11.28
CA ASN A 2 13.11 -26.75 -10.13
C ASN A 2 13.24 -25.24 -10.31
N ILE A 3 12.38 -24.48 -9.63
CA ILE A 3 12.52 -23.03 -9.52
C ILE A 3 13.76 -22.77 -8.65
N SER A 4 14.69 -21.96 -9.12
CA SER A 4 15.90 -21.58 -8.39
C SER A 4 16.00 -20.06 -8.35
N PHE A 5 16.02 -19.50 -7.15
CA PHE A 5 16.19 -18.07 -6.91
C PHE A 5 17.66 -17.63 -6.89
N ASP A 6 18.60 -18.58 -6.91
CA ASP A 6 20.05 -18.33 -6.92
C ASP A 6 20.59 -17.85 -8.28
N ASN A 7 19.83 -18.04 -9.37
CA ASN A 7 20.27 -17.60 -10.69
C ASN A 7 19.98 -16.11 -10.90
N THR A 8 20.91 -15.28 -10.43
CA THR A 8 20.84 -13.82 -10.59
C THR A 8 20.94 -13.36 -12.04
N GLU A 9 21.54 -14.15 -12.94
CA GLU A 9 21.61 -13.78 -14.37
C GLU A 9 20.21 -13.70 -14.97
N ASN A 10 19.34 -14.67 -14.66
CA ASN A 10 17.94 -14.63 -15.07
C ASN A 10 17.19 -13.45 -14.41
N ALA A 11 17.38 -13.24 -13.10
CA ALA A 11 16.70 -12.17 -12.36
C ALA A 11 17.03 -10.76 -12.88
N PHE A 12 18.22 -10.57 -13.46
CA PHE A 12 18.68 -9.29 -13.98
C PHE A 12 18.87 -9.27 -15.50
N ALA A 13 18.31 -10.24 -16.24
CA ALA A 13 18.48 -10.37 -17.69
C ALA A 13 18.07 -9.12 -18.48
N TYR A 14 17.16 -8.31 -17.93
CA TYR A 14 16.70 -7.06 -18.52
C TYR A 14 17.62 -5.85 -18.26
N LYS A 15 18.71 -6.00 -17.48
CA LYS A 15 19.62 -4.92 -17.11
C LYS A 15 21.01 -5.11 -17.73
N SER A 16 21.64 -3.99 -18.08
CA SER A 16 23.04 -3.97 -18.50
C SER A 16 24.01 -3.93 -17.30
N ASP A 17 25.25 -4.37 -17.50
CA ASP A 17 26.35 -4.25 -16.52
C ASP A 17 26.52 -2.83 -15.96
N LYS A 18 26.33 -1.82 -16.81
CA LYS A 18 26.43 -0.41 -16.42
C LYS A 18 25.33 -0.05 -15.42
N GLU A 19 24.11 -0.54 -15.65
CA GLU A 19 22.98 -0.30 -14.76
C GLU A 19 23.14 -1.04 -13.44
N LEU A 20 23.62 -2.29 -13.46
CA LEU A 20 23.91 -3.05 -12.24
C LEU A 20 25.01 -2.39 -11.40
N LYS A 21 26.10 -1.92 -12.01
CA LYS A 21 27.15 -1.15 -11.31
C LYS A 21 26.61 0.16 -10.73
N GLY A 22 25.72 0.85 -11.47
CA GLY A 22 25.04 2.06 -11.00
C GLY A 22 24.15 1.81 -9.79
N ALA A 23 23.31 0.77 -9.85
CA ALA A 23 22.45 0.36 -8.74
C ALA A 23 23.29 -0.02 -7.50
N ARG A 24 24.36 -0.81 -7.68
CA ARG A 24 25.29 -1.17 -6.59
C ARG A 24 25.91 0.07 -5.93
N PHE A 25 26.37 1.03 -6.74
CA PHE A 25 26.90 2.29 -6.20
C PHE A 25 25.85 3.02 -5.36
N LEU A 26 24.62 3.17 -5.88
CA LEU A 26 23.52 3.83 -5.18
C LEU A 26 23.19 3.13 -3.85
N PHE A 27 22.97 1.81 -3.85
CA PHE A 27 22.66 1.07 -2.62
C PHE A 27 23.80 1.13 -1.60
N ASN A 28 25.06 1.07 -2.05
CA ASN A 28 26.20 1.27 -1.15
C ASN A 28 26.20 2.66 -0.51
N THR A 29 25.83 3.71 -1.26
CA THR A 29 25.74 5.07 -0.69
C THR A 29 24.58 5.21 0.30
N MET A 30 23.46 4.54 0.07
CA MET A 30 22.32 4.55 0.99
C MET A 30 22.60 3.77 2.28
N GLY A 31 23.61 2.88 2.28
CA GLY A 31 24.09 2.21 3.49
C GLY A 31 24.76 3.15 4.52
N PHE A 32 25.00 4.42 4.19
CA PHE A 32 25.55 5.41 5.12
C PHE A 32 24.43 6.25 5.77
N PRO A 33 24.12 6.07 7.07
CA PRO A 33 22.97 6.73 7.70
C PRO A 33 23.02 8.26 7.65
N TRP A 34 24.22 8.84 7.80
CA TRP A 34 24.41 10.29 7.73
C TRP A 34 24.05 10.87 6.34
N PHE A 35 24.33 10.12 5.27
CA PHE A 35 24.04 10.54 3.91
C PHE A 35 22.53 10.54 3.65
N VAL A 36 21.83 9.48 4.09
CA VAL A 36 20.37 9.38 3.99
C VAL A 36 19.70 10.53 4.75
N GLN A 37 20.13 10.80 5.99
CA GLN A 37 19.56 11.90 6.79
C GLN A 37 19.72 13.28 6.14
N ILE A 38 20.89 13.55 5.55
CA ILE A 38 21.11 14.79 4.79
C ILE A 38 20.21 14.83 3.55
N GLY A 39 20.15 13.72 2.80
CA GLY A 39 19.29 13.58 1.63
C GLY A 39 17.82 13.85 1.92
N THR A 40 17.26 13.26 2.98
CA THR A 40 15.86 13.46 3.38
C THR A 40 15.56 14.91 3.75
N ARG A 41 16.50 15.63 4.38
CA ARG A 41 16.32 17.04 4.76
C ARG A 41 16.49 18.01 3.59
N LEU A 42 17.46 17.75 2.71
CA LEU A 42 17.82 18.69 1.64
C LEU A 42 17.00 18.48 0.37
N THR A 43 16.61 17.25 0.04
CA THR A 43 15.92 16.94 -1.22
C THR A 43 14.62 17.75 -1.41
N PRO A 44 13.71 17.87 -0.42
CA PRO A 44 12.49 18.66 -0.58
C PRO A 44 12.77 20.14 -0.88
N TYR A 45 13.80 20.72 -0.25
CA TYR A 45 14.22 22.10 -0.49
C TYR A 45 14.81 22.27 -1.90
N ILE A 46 15.71 21.37 -2.29
CA ILE A 46 16.35 21.36 -3.62
C ILE A 46 15.31 21.19 -4.74
N MET A 47 14.28 20.38 -4.51
CA MET A 47 13.21 20.19 -5.48
C MET A 47 12.37 21.47 -5.65
N LYS A 48 12.16 22.24 -4.58
CA LYS A 48 11.48 23.55 -4.63
C LYS A 48 12.30 24.66 -5.27
N THR A 49 13.64 24.60 -5.24
CA THR A 49 14.49 25.67 -5.82
C THR A 49 14.63 25.60 -7.34
N GLY A 50 14.21 24.51 -7.98
CA GLY A 50 14.21 24.38 -9.44
C GLY A 50 15.59 24.34 -10.11
N ILE A 51 16.68 24.06 -9.37
CA ILE A 51 18.05 24.07 -9.92
C ILE A 51 18.23 22.91 -10.92
N PRO A 52 18.33 23.17 -12.25
CA PRO A 52 18.19 22.12 -13.26
C PRO A 52 19.23 21.00 -13.18
N MET A 53 20.45 21.33 -12.75
CA MET A 53 21.55 20.37 -12.63
C MET A 53 21.29 19.34 -11.54
N VAL A 54 20.80 19.77 -10.37
CA VAL A 54 20.55 18.88 -9.23
C VAL A 54 19.32 18.03 -9.48
N HIS A 55 18.28 18.62 -10.06
CA HIS A 55 17.09 17.90 -10.54
C HIS A 55 17.49 16.80 -11.54
N SER A 56 18.39 17.11 -12.49
CA SER A 56 18.88 16.11 -13.45
C SER A 56 19.65 14.95 -12.79
N ILE A 57 20.47 15.25 -11.78
CA ILE A 57 21.23 14.22 -11.05
C ILE A 57 20.28 13.31 -10.27
N ILE A 58 19.35 13.88 -9.50
CA ILE A 58 18.36 13.14 -8.72
C ILE A 58 17.48 12.27 -9.64
N ARG A 59 17.02 12.84 -10.76
CA ARG A 59 16.22 12.13 -11.78
C ARG A 59 16.97 10.92 -12.36
N LYS A 60 18.23 11.12 -12.77
CA LYS A 60 19.06 10.08 -13.39
C LYS A 60 19.62 9.03 -12.42
N THR A 61 19.43 9.22 -11.11
CA THR A 61 19.96 8.32 -10.07
C THR A 61 18.82 7.69 -9.27
N ILE A 62 18.27 8.43 -8.29
CA ILE A 62 17.27 7.94 -7.34
C ILE A 62 15.95 7.65 -8.05
N PHE A 63 15.43 8.59 -8.84
CA PHE A 63 14.12 8.39 -9.50
C PHE A 63 14.18 7.23 -10.49
N LYS A 64 15.22 7.15 -11.34
CA LYS A 64 15.39 6.03 -12.26
C LYS A 64 15.38 4.65 -11.55
N GLN A 65 15.83 4.59 -10.29
CA GLN A 65 15.88 3.34 -9.54
C GLN A 65 14.57 3.00 -8.81
N PHE A 66 13.83 4.01 -8.33
CA PHE A 66 12.71 3.83 -7.40
C PHE A 66 11.33 4.28 -7.92
N VAL A 67 11.28 5.01 -9.04
CA VAL A 67 10.04 5.57 -9.61
C VAL A 67 9.86 4.99 -11.02
N GLY A 68 8.68 4.43 -11.29
CA GLY A 68 8.35 3.83 -12.59
C GLY A 68 8.20 4.85 -13.72
N GLY A 69 7.89 6.10 -13.39
CA GLY A 69 7.78 7.24 -14.29
C GLY A 69 7.25 8.46 -13.54
N GLU A 70 7.50 9.67 -14.05
CA GLU A 70 6.90 10.91 -13.51
C GLU A 70 5.46 11.12 -14.03
N THR A 71 5.09 10.42 -15.10
CA THR A 71 3.73 10.40 -15.66
C THR A 71 3.24 8.96 -15.88
N LEU A 72 1.94 8.82 -16.14
CA LEU A 72 1.34 7.52 -16.50
C LEU A 72 1.96 6.96 -17.79
N GLU A 73 2.23 7.83 -18.77
CA GLU A 73 2.85 7.45 -20.05
C GLU A 73 4.29 6.96 -19.87
N GLU A 74 5.09 7.63 -19.03
CA GLU A 74 6.45 7.16 -18.71
C GLU A 74 6.40 5.80 -18.00
N THR A 75 5.41 5.61 -17.12
CA THR A 75 5.19 4.33 -16.42
C THR A 75 4.84 3.20 -17.41
N ALA A 76 4.19 3.52 -18.53
CA ALA A 76 3.90 2.56 -19.60
C ALA A 76 5.16 1.92 -20.18
N GLU A 77 6.26 2.65 -20.30
CA GLU A 77 7.52 2.11 -20.85
C GLU A 77 8.08 1.02 -19.94
N VAL A 78 8.06 1.26 -18.63
CA VAL A 78 8.47 0.29 -17.62
C VAL A 78 7.49 -0.88 -17.57
N GLY A 79 6.19 -0.61 -17.62
CA GLY A 79 5.15 -1.64 -17.69
C GLY A 79 5.34 -2.57 -18.88
N ASN A 80 5.52 -2.01 -20.09
CA ASN A 80 5.77 -2.79 -21.31
C ASN A 80 7.06 -3.59 -21.26
N MET A 81 8.11 -3.07 -20.63
CA MET A 81 9.35 -3.80 -20.43
C MET A 81 9.14 -5.01 -19.51
N LEU A 82 8.48 -4.82 -18.37
CA LEU A 82 8.17 -5.88 -17.41
C LEU A 82 7.22 -6.93 -18.00
N GLY A 83 6.25 -6.50 -18.81
CA GLY A 83 5.30 -7.38 -19.48
C GLY A 83 5.95 -8.38 -20.46
N LYS A 84 7.13 -8.06 -21.02
CA LYS A 84 7.91 -9.01 -21.86
C LYS A 84 8.44 -10.21 -21.06
N TYR A 85 8.44 -10.12 -19.74
CA TYR A 85 8.86 -11.16 -18.81
C TYR A 85 7.69 -11.71 -17.98
N ASP A 86 6.45 -11.51 -18.45
CA ASP A 86 5.22 -11.91 -17.77
C ASP A 86 5.06 -11.30 -16.36
N ILE A 87 5.67 -10.14 -16.13
CA ILE A 87 5.57 -9.40 -14.87
C ILE A 87 4.43 -8.38 -14.97
N GLN A 88 3.49 -8.50 -14.04
CA GLN A 88 2.40 -7.54 -13.83
C GLN A 88 2.83 -6.43 -12.88
N VAL A 89 2.16 -5.28 -12.98
CA VAL A 89 2.49 -4.06 -12.24
C VAL A 89 1.31 -3.65 -11.36
N ILE A 90 1.63 -3.28 -10.12
CA ILE A 90 0.74 -2.52 -9.25
C ILE A 90 1.11 -1.05 -9.46
N LEU A 91 0.15 -0.26 -9.92
CA LEU A 91 0.37 1.16 -10.14
C LEU A 91 0.13 1.94 -8.84
N ASP A 92 1.23 2.40 -8.25
CA ASP A 92 1.20 3.18 -7.02
C ASP A 92 1.29 4.68 -7.34
N TYR A 93 0.19 5.38 -7.13
CA TYR A 93 0.14 6.82 -7.34
C TYR A 93 0.52 7.56 -6.05
N GLY A 94 1.73 8.12 -6.05
CA GLY A 94 2.36 8.76 -4.88
C GLY A 94 1.78 10.13 -4.50
N VAL A 95 0.46 10.32 -4.51
CA VAL A 95 -0.14 11.49 -3.86
C VAL A 95 -0.03 11.34 -2.36
N GLU A 96 0.87 12.14 -1.79
CA GLU A 96 1.04 12.28 -0.35
C GLU A 96 0.54 13.66 0.11
N GLY A 97 -0.36 13.66 1.09
CA GLY A 97 -0.38 14.69 2.13
C GLY A 97 -0.78 16.11 1.72
N LYS A 98 -1.66 16.28 0.73
CA LYS A 98 -2.36 17.56 0.57
C LYS A 98 -3.64 17.55 1.39
N GLU A 99 -3.69 18.39 2.41
CA GLU A 99 -4.86 18.52 3.29
C GLU A 99 -5.97 19.35 2.66
N GLY A 100 -7.21 19.06 3.04
CA GLY A 100 -8.41 19.82 2.67
C GLY A 100 -9.29 19.12 1.64
N GLU A 101 -10.60 19.34 1.75
CA GLU A 101 -11.62 18.67 0.94
C GLU A 101 -11.37 18.79 -0.57
N ASP A 102 -11.05 19.98 -1.07
CA ASP A 102 -10.74 20.19 -2.49
C ASP A 102 -9.56 19.31 -2.97
N ASN A 103 -8.55 19.10 -2.11
CA ASN A 103 -7.41 18.25 -2.46
C ASN A 103 -7.79 16.76 -2.42
N PHE A 104 -8.67 16.35 -1.51
CA PHE A 104 -9.19 14.99 -1.46
C PHE A 104 -10.09 14.68 -2.67
N ASP A 105 -10.87 15.65 -3.15
CA ASP A 105 -11.66 15.53 -4.37
C ASP A 105 -10.75 15.43 -5.61
N LEU A 106 -9.73 16.30 -5.70
CA LEU A 106 -8.72 16.19 -6.77
C LEU A 106 -7.97 14.86 -6.75
N ALA A 107 -7.66 14.34 -5.56
CA ALA A 107 -7.04 13.02 -5.42
C ALA A 107 -7.99 11.91 -5.89
N THR A 108 -9.29 12.04 -5.63
CA THR A 108 -10.33 11.10 -6.10
C THR A 108 -10.39 11.05 -7.63
N ASP A 109 -10.48 12.22 -8.28
CA ASP A 109 -10.48 12.34 -9.75
C ASP A 109 -9.22 11.72 -10.36
N GLU A 110 -8.09 11.92 -9.69
CA GLU A 110 -6.81 11.39 -10.12
C GLU A 110 -6.73 9.86 -9.97
N PHE A 111 -7.21 9.28 -8.87
CA PHE A 111 -7.32 7.83 -8.75
C PHE A 111 -8.25 7.23 -9.82
N ILE A 112 -9.36 7.90 -10.15
CA ILE A 112 -10.23 7.50 -11.26
C ILE A 112 -9.47 7.54 -12.59
N ARG A 113 -8.64 8.56 -12.83
CA ARG A 113 -7.78 8.64 -14.03
C ARG A 113 -6.78 7.48 -14.06
N VAL A 114 -6.16 7.17 -12.92
CA VAL A 114 -5.20 6.07 -12.77
C VAL A 114 -5.87 4.71 -13.04
N VAL A 115 -7.08 4.46 -12.52
CA VAL A 115 -7.87 3.25 -12.82
C VAL A 115 -8.17 3.13 -14.31
N ASN A 116 -8.66 4.21 -14.93
CA ASN A 116 -8.97 4.23 -16.36
C ASN A 116 -7.72 3.97 -17.20
N TYR A 117 -6.59 4.55 -16.82
CA TYR A 117 -5.31 4.30 -17.48
C TYR A 117 -4.87 2.84 -17.31
N ALA A 118 -4.89 2.28 -16.10
CA ALA A 118 -4.54 0.89 -15.84
C ALA A 118 -5.37 -0.08 -16.71
N ALA A 119 -6.66 0.21 -16.90
CA ALA A 119 -7.56 -0.56 -17.76
C ALA A 119 -7.19 -0.52 -19.26
N THR A 120 -6.37 0.44 -19.70
CA THR A 120 -5.83 0.47 -21.07
C THR A 120 -4.57 -0.40 -21.25
N GLN A 121 -3.97 -0.84 -20.15
CA GLN A 121 -2.71 -1.59 -20.17
C GLN A 121 -2.97 -3.09 -19.95
N SER A 122 -2.20 -3.94 -20.62
CA SER A 122 -2.40 -5.41 -20.55
C SER A 122 -1.85 -6.05 -19.28
N ASN A 123 -0.93 -5.39 -18.57
CA ASN A 123 -0.22 -5.94 -17.43
C ASN A 123 -0.28 -5.05 -16.17
N ILE A 124 -1.25 -4.14 -16.07
CA ILE A 124 -1.50 -3.34 -14.86
C ILE A 124 -2.86 -3.73 -14.25
N PRO A 125 -2.96 -4.88 -13.55
CA PRO A 125 -4.22 -5.34 -12.99
C PRO A 125 -4.62 -4.63 -11.69
N PHE A 126 -3.73 -3.87 -11.06
CA PHE A 126 -3.97 -3.29 -9.73
C PHE A 126 -3.50 -1.84 -9.62
N ILE A 127 -4.18 -1.09 -8.76
CA ILE A 127 -3.71 0.21 -8.23
C ILE A 127 -3.61 0.14 -6.70
N SER A 128 -2.80 0.99 -6.07
CA SER A 128 -2.78 1.18 -4.61
C SER A 128 -3.30 2.56 -4.19
N ILE A 129 -3.95 2.60 -3.04
CA ILE A 129 -4.54 3.82 -2.45
C ILE A 129 -4.20 3.87 -0.97
N LYS A 130 -3.76 5.04 -0.50
CA LYS A 130 -3.69 5.37 0.93
C LYS A 130 -4.91 6.19 1.33
N VAL A 131 -5.58 5.82 2.41
CA VAL A 131 -6.81 6.52 2.84
C VAL A 131 -6.47 7.93 3.34
N THR A 132 -5.29 8.14 3.89
CA THR A 132 -4.78 9.49 4.23
C THR A 132 -4.63 10.43 3.01
N GLY A 133 -4.65 9.90 1.78
CA GLY A 133 -4.74 10.70 0.56
C GLY A 133 -6.15 11.21 0.25
N LEU A 134 -7.17 10.71 0.96
CA LEU A 134 -8.60 10.99 0.75
C LEU A 134 -9.32 11.47 2.02
N ALA A 135 -8.61 11.49 3.16
CA ALA A 135 -9.14 11.79 4.48
C ALA A 135 -8.11 12.55 5.31
N ARG A 136 -8.59 13.44 6.17
CA ARG A 136 -7.77 14.11 7.17
C ARG A 136 -7.24 13.11 8.19
N PHE A 137 -5.96 13.20 8.51
CA PHE A 137 -5.31 12.26 9.42
C PHE A 137 -5.97 12.24 10.80
N GLU A 138 -6.27 13.41 11.37
CA GLU A 138 -6.89 13.53 12.69
C GLU A 138 -8.31 12.94 12.72
N LEU A 139 -9.07 13.00 11.62
CA LEU A 139 -10.38 12.32 11.55
C LEU A 139 -10.21 10.82 11.77
N LEU A 140 -9.25 10.20 11.08
CA LEU A 140 -8.98 8.78 11.24
C LEU A 140 -8.51 8.45 12.67
N GLN A 141 -7.73 9.33 13.31
CA GLN A 141 -7.34 9.16 14.71
C GLN A 141 -8.57 9.17 15.64
N ILE A 142 -9.47 10.14 15.46
CA ILE A 142 -10.70 10.26 16.26
C ILE A 142 -11.55 8.99 16.11
N LEU A 143 -11.75 8.53 14.89
CA LEU A 143 -12.53 7.32 14.59
C LEU A 143 -11.88 6.04 15.15
N ASN A 144 -10.55 5.98 15.18
CA ASN A 144 -9.81 4.86 15.73
C ASN A 144 -9.90 4.81 17.27
N GLU A 145 -9.82 5.96 17.95
CA GLU A 145 -9.91 6.05 19.42
C GLU A 145 -11.35 5.87 19.94
N ALA A 146 -12.35 6.32 19.18
CA ALA A 146 -13.77 6.21 19.51
C ALA A 146 -14.51 5.33 18.49
N PRO A 147 -14.28 4.00 18.47
CA PRO A 147 -14.86 3.10 17.48
C PRO A 147 -16.39 3.01 17.50
N ARG A 148 -17.05 3.66 18.48
CA ARG A 148 -18.49 3.82 18.61
C ARG A 148 -18.83 5.30 18.86
N LEU A 149 -18.84 6.11 17.81
CA LEU A 149 -19.56 7.39 17.79
C LEU A 149 -21.09 7.14 17.85
N ARG A 150 -21.58 6.42 18.86
CA ARG A 150 -23.00 6.09 19.06
C ARG A 150 -23.39 6.28 20.52
N SER A 151 -23.76 7.51 20.88
CA SER A 151 -24.88 7.80 21.80
C SER A 151 -25.15 9.29 22.05
N GLY A 152 -24.31 10.22 21.60
CA GLY A 152 -24.60 11.67 21.63
C GLY A 152 -24.83 12.19 20.22
N ILE A 153 -26.08 12.51 19.87
CA ILE A 153 -26.51 12.85 18.49
C ILE A 153 -25.97 14.21 17.99
N HIS A 154 -25.29 15.01 18.83
CA HIS A 154 -24.87 16.36 18.47
C HIS A 154 -23.36 16.66 18.53
N ASP A 155 -22.55 15.84 19.21
CA ASP A 155 -21.13 16.22 19.45
C ASP A 155 -20.18 15.79 18.32
N HIS A 156 -20.67 15.11 17.28
CA HIS A 156 -19.85 14.51 16.22
C HIS A 156 -20.43 14.65 14.81
N GLU A 157 -21.37 15.57 14.58
CA GLU A 157 -22.03 15.73 13.29
C GLU A 157 -21.04 16.12 12.18
N GLU A 158 -20.04 16.93 12.49
CA GLU A 158 -18.99 17.33 11.54
C GLU A 158 -18.13 16.13 11.12
N GLU A 159 -17.64 15.33 12.08
CA GLU A 159 -16.83 14.14 11.79
C GLU A 159 -17.64 13.07 11.06
N ILE A 160 -18.93 12.92 11.35
CA ILE A 160 -19.82 12.01 10.62
C ILE A 160 -19.95 12.45 9.16
N ASN A 161 -20.23 13.74 8.93
CA ASN A 161 -20.34 14.29 7.58
C ASN A 161 -19.01 14.22 6.81
N GLU A 162 -17.88 14.45 7.49
CA GLU A 162 -16.54 14.29 6.91
C GLU A 162 -16.27 12.82 6.54
N TRP A 163 -16.59 11.88 7.43
CA TRP A 163 -16.44 10.46 7.17
C TRP A 163 -17.32 9.96 6.02
N ASP A 164 -18.55 10.45 5.90
CA ASP A 164 -19.43 10.09 4.79
C ASP A 164 -18.86 10.56 3.44
N ARG A 165 -18.20 11.73 3.38
CA ARG A 165 -17.46 12.15 2.16
C ARG A 165 -16.29 11.23 1.86
N VAL A 166 -15.53 10.78 2.86
CA VAL A 166 -14.44 9.80 2.67
C VAL A 166 -14.99 8.48 2.10
N ARG A 167 -16.13 8.01 2.62
CA ARG A 167 -16.82 6.80 2.13
C ARG A 167 -17.28 6.96 0.69
N GLU A 168 -17.88 8.10 0.34
CA GLU A 168 -18.33 8.41 -1.02
C GLU A 168 -17.18 8.43 -2.03
N ARG A 169 -16.06 9.08 -1.68
CA ARG A 169 -14.84 9.08 -2.51
C ARG A 169 -14.33 7.67 -2.76
N MET A 170 -14.20 6.88 -1.70
CA MET A 170 -13.72 5.50 -1.81
C MET A 170 -14.67 4.62 -2.63
N PHE A 171 -15.98 4.78 -2.41
CA PHE A 171 -17.01 4.08 -3.19
C PHE A 171 -16.88 4.40 -4.67
N THR A 172 -16.80 5.68 -5.03
CA THR A 172 -16.68 6.13 -6.43
C THR A 172 -15.46 5.53 -7.12
N ILE A 173 -14.30 5.51 -6.44
CA ILE A 173 -13.09 4.90 -7.00
C ILE A 173 -13.28 3.39 -7.19
N CYS A 174 -13.82 2.70 -6.18
CA CYS A 174 -14.04 1.24 -6.23
C CYS A 174 -15.09 0.85 -7.28
N GLU A 175 -16.12 1.66 -7.49
CA GLU A 175 -17.14 1.46 -8.52
C GLU A 175 -16.50 1.46 -9.92
N VAL A 176 -15.74 2.51 -10.25
CA VAL A 176 -15.02 2.59 -11.53
C VAL A 176 -14.04 1.42 -11.67
N ALA A 177 -13.32 1.06 -10.61
CA ALA A 177 -12.38 -0.06 -10.64
C ALA A 177 -13.09 -1.41 -10.89
N ALA A 178 -14.25 -1.64 -10.28
CA ALA A 178 -15.08 -2.82 -10.50
C ALA A 178 -15.60 -2.90 -11.95
N GLU A 179 -16.07 -1.78 -12.51
CA GLU A 179 -16.49 -1.68 -13.91
C GLU A 179 -15.35 -2.00 -14.88
N LYS A 180 -14.15 -1.52 -14.60
CA LYS A 180 -12.95 -1.72 -15.43
C LYS A 180 -12.19 -3.01 -15.15
N ASN A 181 -12.61 -3.78 -14.14
CA ASN A 181 -11.90 -4.99 -13.68
C ASN A 181 -10.45 -4.71 -13.28
N ILE A 182 -10.22 -3.60 -12.58
CA ILE A 182 -8.95 -3.25 -11.96
C ILE A 182 -9.08 -3.45 -10.46
N GLY A 183 -8.12 -4.15 -9.84
CA GLY A 183 -8.13 -4.33 -8.41
C GLY A 183 -7.60 -3.11 -7.66
N VAL A 184 -8.18 -2.82 -6.50
CA VAL A 184 -7.83 -1.70 -5.62
C VAL A 184 -7.21 -2.25 -4.35
N LEU A 185 -5.94 -1.93 -4.13
CA LEU A 185 -5.20 -2.32 -2.93
C LEU A 185 -5.22 -1.15 -1.95
N ILE A 186 -6.02 -1.26 -0.89
CA ILE A 186 -6.04 -0.25 0.16
C ILE A 186 -4.87 -0.53 1.09
N ASP A 187 -3.92 0.40 1.13
CA ASP A 187 -2.69 0.28 1.90
C ASP A 187 -2.97 0.42 3.40
N ALA A 188 -2.22 -0.36 4.18
CA ALA A 188 -2.20 -0.21 5.62
C ALA A 188 -1.18 0.86 6.01
N GLU A 189 -1.57 1.68 6.98
CA GLU A 189 -0.84 2.84 7.45
C GLU A 189 -0.49 2.63 8.93
N GLU A 190 -0.47 3.68 9.75
CA GLU A 190 -0.12 3.56 11.17
C GLU A 190 -1.23 2.95 12.03
N SER A 191 -0.83 2.24 13.10
CA SER A 191 -1.73 1.45 13.94
C SER A 191 -2.86 2.24 14.59
N TRP A 192 -2.67 3.55 14.81
CA TRP A 192 -3.64 4.44 15.45
C TRP A 192 -4.61 5.12 14.48
N ILE A 193 -4.55 4.77 13.19
CA ILE A 193 -5.56 5.13 12.18
C ILE A 193 -6.07 3.90 11.40
N GLN A 194 -5.56 2.71 11.70
CA GLN A 194 -5.81 1.52 10.88
C GLN A 194 -7.24 0.97 11.04
N ASP A 195 -7.88 1.10 12.21
CA ASP A 195 -9.22 0.55 12.42
C ASP A 195 -10.29 1.16 11.50
N PRO A 196 -10.38 2.50 11.31
CA PRO A 196 -11.33 3.05 10.34
C PRO A 196 -10.97 2.69 8.89
N ILE A 197 -9.68 2.56 8.55
CA ILE A 197 -9.23 2.10 7.22
C ILE A 197 -9.70 0.66 6.96
N ASP A 198 -9.50 -0.23 7.93
CA ASP A 198 -9.92 -1.63 7.87
C ASP A 198 -11.45 -1.74 7.69
N ARG A 199 -12.21 -0.93 8.43
CA ARG A 199 -13.68 -0.91 8.33
C ARG A 199 -14.14 -0.42 6.98
N LEU A 200 -13.62 0.72 6.51
CA LEU A 200 -13.93 1.25 5.19
C LEU A 200 -13.62 0.21 4.11
N THR A 201 -12.47 -0.46 4.20
CA THR A 201 -12.09 -1.49 3.24
C THR A 201 -13.04 -2.69 3.28
N MET A 202 -13.45 -3.15 4.47
CA MET A 202 -14.44 -4.21 4.61
C MET A 202 -15.80 -3.82 4.04
N GLU A 203 -16.25 -2.56 4.23
CA GLU A 203 -17.48 -2.03 3.61
C GLU A 203 -17.38 -2.06 2.07
N MET A 204 -16.25 -1.64 1.49
CA MET A 204 -16.04 -1.69 0.05
C MET A 204 -15.97 -3.13 -0.48
N MET A 205 -15.34 -4.05 0.27
CA MET A 205 -15.33 -5.47 -0.11
C MET A 205 -16.72 -6.09 -0.04
N GLU A 206 -17.52 -5.74 0.98
CA GLU A 206 -18.91 -6.18 1.07
C GLU A 206 -19.69 -5.76 -0.16
N GLU A 207 -19.51 -4.54 -0.66
CA GLU A 207 -20.19 -4.06 -1.86
C GLU A 207 -19.65 -4.70 -3.16
N PHE A 208 -18.34 -4.67 -3.39
CA PHE A 208 -17.76 -4.94 -4.70
C PHE A 208 -17.20 -6.36 -4.88
N ASN A 209 -16.88 -7.10 -3.81
CA ASN A 209 -16.26 -8.43 -3.90
C ASN A 209 -17.27 -9.58 -3.91
N LYS A 210 -18.19 -9.60 -4.88
CA LYS A 210 -19.16 -10.68 -5.01
C LYS A 210 -18.53 -11.93 -5.66
N GLU A 211 -18.64 -12.04 -6.98
CA GLU A 211 -18.12 -13.20 -7.73
C GLU A 211 -16.59 -13.14 -7.93
N ARG A 212 -16.04 -11.91 -8.01
CA ARG A 212 -14.61 -11.62 -8.16
C ARG A 212 -14.16 -10.66 -7.07
N VAL A 213 -12.89 -10.73 -6.70
CA VAL A 213 -12.28 -9.80 -5.74
C VAL A 213 -11.72 -8.59 -6.49
N ILE A 214 -12.25 -7.42 -6.18
CA ILE A 214 -11.81 -6.12 -6.69
C ILE A 214 -11.00 -5.39 -5.62
N VAL A 215 -11.52 -5.33 -4.39
CA VAL A 215 -10.93 -4.58 -3.30
C VAL A 215 -10.13 -5.51 -2.38
N TYR A 216 -8.92 -5.10 -2.01
CA TYR A 216 -8.03 -5.84 -1.13
C TYR A 216 -7.64 -4.99 0.07
N ASN A 217 -7.77 -5.56 1.27
CA ASN A 217 -7.22 -4.96 2.48
C ASN A 217 -5.76 -5.38 2.67
N THR A 218 -4.88 -4.42 2.94
CA THR A 218 -3.50 -4.72 3.32
C THR A 218 -3.43 -4.98 4.82
N ILE A 219 -2.78 -6.06 5.23
CA ILE A 219 -2.53 -6.34 6.65
C ILE A 219 -1.04 -6.44 6.92
N GLN A 220 -0.60 -5.79 8.01
CA GLN A 220 0.81 -5.71 8.41
C GLN A 220 1.10 -6.75 9.50
N LEU A 221 1.65 -7.90 9.13
CA LEU A 221 1.86 -9.04 10.05
C LEU A 221 3.00 -8.83 11.06
N TYR A 222 3.66 -7.67 11.03
CA TYR A 222 4.49 -7.22 12.13
C TYR A 222 3.67 -6.84 13.37
N ARG A 223 2.34 -6.75 13.30
CA ARG A 223 1.45 -6.45 14.42
C ARG A 223 0.88 -7.75 14.96
N HIS A 224 0.86 -7.88 16.29
CA HIS A 224 0.49 -9.14 16.96
C HIS A 224 -1.00 -9.52 16.81
N ASP A 225 -1.85 -8.60 16.35
CA ASP A 225 -3.29 -8.81 16.23
C ASP A 225 -3.74 -9.21 14.80
N ARG A 226 -2.86 -9.08 13.80
CA ARG A 226 -3.27 -9.10 12.39
C ARG A 226 -3.60 -10.48 11.84
N LEU A 227 -2.95 -11.54 12.32
CA LEU A 227 -3.34 -12.91 12.01
C LEU A 227 -4.75 -13.24 12.55
N SER A 228 -5.07 -12.78 13.77
CA SER A 228 -6.41 -12.94 14.33
C SER A 228 -7.46 -12.12 13.58
N PHE A 229 -7.10 -10.89 13.19
CA PHE A 229 -7.92 -10.04 12.33
C PHE A 229 -8.23 -10.72 10.99
N LEU A 230 -7.24 -11.31 10.30
CA LEU A 230 -7.44 -12.05 9.05
C LEU A 230 -8.51 -13.14 9.19
N LYS A 231 -8.37 -14.01 10.21
CA LYS A 231 -9.29 -15.11 10.48
C LYS A 231 -10.71 -14.61 10.80
N LEU A 232 -10.81 -13.50 11.56
CA LEU A 232 -12.08 -12.87 11.87
C LEU A 232 -12.74 -12.26 10.63
N SER A 233 -11.99 -11.51 9.82
CA SER A 233 -12.46 -10.88 8.59
C SER A 233 -12.94 -11.92 7.59
N HIS A 234 -12.25 -13.07 7.47
CA HIS A 234 -12.72 -14.18 6.65
C HIS A 234 -14.06 -14.75 7.15
N LYS A 235 -14.22 -14.93 8.47
CA LYS A 235 -15.49 -15.36 9.04
C LYS A 235 -16.63 -14.38 8.74
N ILE A 236 -16.38 -13.07 8.88
CA ILE A 236 -17.34 -12.01 8.57
C ILE A 236 -17.71 -12.05 7.08
N ALA A 237 -16.73 -12.13 6.19
CA ALA A 237 -16.94 -12.19 4.74
C ALA A 237 -17.84 -13.37 4.34
N LYS A 238 -17.60 -14.56 4.92
CA LYS A 238 -18.47 -15.73 4.70
C LYS A 238 -19.88 -15.52 5.22
N GLN A 239 -20.04 -14.88 6.38
CA GLN A 239 -21.36 -14.62 6.95
C GLN A 239 -22.16 -13.59 6.13
N GLN A 240 -21.48 -12.59 5.58
CA GLN A 240 -22.09 -11.51 4.79
C GLN A 240 -22.17 -11.82 3.29
N GLY A 241 -21.53 -12.92 2.84
CA GLY A 241 -21.65 -13.42 1.47
C GLY A 241 -20.80 -12.68 0.44
N PHE A 242 -19.58 -12.27 0.81
CA PHE A 242 -18.61 -11.70 -0.13
C PHE A 242 -17.24 -12.41 -0.01
N LYS A 243 -16.39 -12.25 -1.04
CA LYS A 243 -15.03 -12.79 -1.08
C LYS A 243 -14.04 -11.84 -0.41
N LEU A 244 -13.16 -12.37 0.42
CA LEU A 244 -12.15 -11.59 1.12
C LEU A 244 -10.96 -11.31 0.20
N GLY A 245 -10.59 -10.04 0.02
CA GLY A 245 -9.34 -9.65 -0.64
C GLY A 245 -8.29 -9.26 0.39
N MET A 246 -7.11 -9.88 0.36
CA MET A 246 -6.03 -9.62 1.31
C MET A 246 -4.68 -9.41 0.62
N LYS A 247 -3.96 -8.36 1.01
CA LYS A 247 -2.54 -8.14 0.68
C LYS A 247 -1.72 -8.33 1.95
N LEU A 248 -0.92 -9.39 2.01
CA LEU A 248 -0.09 -9.72 3.16
C LEU A 248 1.25 -9.01 3.05
N VAL A 249 1.59 -8.17 4.03
CA VAL A 249 2.91 -7.54 4.17
C VAL A 249 3.46 -7.77 5.58
N ARG A 250 4.76 -7.56 5.80
CA ARG A 250 5.29 -7.48 7.16
C ARG A 250 4.88 -6.16 7.81
N GLY A 251 5.35 -5.03 7.29
CA GLY A 251 5.03 -3.69 7.79
C GLY A 251 6.14 -2.69 7.47
N ALA A 252 5.83 -1.40 7.52
CA ALA A 252 6.73 -0.32 7.09
C ALA A 252 6.99 0.76 8.16
N TYR A 253 6.30 0.73 9.29
CA TYR A 253 6.30 1.82 10.29
C TYR A 253 6.95 1.43 11.64
N MET A 254 7.82 0.42 11.67
CA MET A 254 8.31 -0.24 12.90
C MET A 254 8.88 0.73 13.94
N GLU A 255 9.76 1.63 13.50
CA GLU A 255 10.42 2.61 14.33
C GLU A 255 9.40 3.59 14.93
N LYS A 256 8.52 4.12 14.08
CA LYS A 256 7.45 5.06 14.45
C LYS A 256 6.48 4.45 15.48
N GLU A 257 6.10 3.18 15.29
CA GLU A 257 5.24 2.44 16.21
C GLU A 257 5.89 2.26 17.59
N ARG A 258 7.20 1.93 17.63
CA ARG A 258 7.94 1.76 18.89
C ARG A 258 8.15 3.08 19.61
N GLU A 259 8.54 4.13 18.90
CA GLU A 259 8.71 5.48 19.45
C GLU A 259 7.41 5.97 20.10
N ARG A 260 6.28 5.85 19.39
CA ARG A 260 4.97 6.26 19.91
C ARG A 260 4.54 5.43 21.12
N ALA A 261 4.82 4.12 21.13
CA ALA A 261 4.50 3.27 22.28
C ALA A 261 5.26 3.69 23.55
N ILE A 262 6.55 4.04 23.39
CA ILE A 262 7.38 4.60 24.47
C ILE A 262 6.81 5.93 24.96
N GLU A 263 6.50 6.85 24.05
CA GLU A 263 5.93 8.17 24.37
C GLU A 263 4.62 8.07 25.16
N LYS A 264 3.71 7.18 24.74
CA LYS A 264 2.44 6.95 25.42
C LYS A 264 2.54 6.05 26.67
N GLY A 265 3.70 5.45 26.95
CA GLY A 265 3.88 4.52 28.07
C GLY A 265 3.06 3.24 27.95
N VAL A 266 2.79 2.78 26.73
CA VAL A 266 1.99 1.58 26.42
C VAL A 266 2.84 0.48 25.76
N PRO A 267 2.44 -0.79 25.80
CA PRO A 267 3.10 -1.84 25.03
C PRO A 267 3.10 -1.53 23.53
N SER A 268 4.18 -1.93 22.85
CA SER A 268 4.26 -1.81 21.40
C SER A 268 3.20 -2.70 20.72
N PRO A 269 2.50 -2.20 19.69
CA PRO A 269 1.50 -3.00 18.97
C PRO A 269 2.15 -4.02 18.01
N ILE A 270 3.48 -3.93 17.83
CA ILE A 270 4.23 -4.80 16.93
C ILE A 270 4.90 -5.95 17.67
N GLN A 271 5.17 -7.02 16.92
CA GLN A 271 5.85 -8.22 17.35
C GLN A 271 7.19 -7.90 18.00
N LYS A 272 7.57 -8.76 18.95
CA LYS A 272 8.80 -8.63 19.74
C LYS A 272 10.06 -8.59 18.86
N ASP A 273 10.09 -9.41 17.81
CA ASP A 273 11.23 -9.62 16.93
C ASP A 273 10.77 -10.05 15.52
N LYS A 274 11.72 -10.08 14.58
CA LYS A 274 11.47 -10.48 13.18
C LYS A 274 10.92 -11.91 13.08
N VAL A 275 11.41 -12.83 13.91
CA VAL A 275 11.01 -14.25 13.85
C VAL A 275 9.52 -14.40 14.17
N ALA A 276 9.02 -13.66 15.16
CA ALA A 276 7.59 -13.61 15.45
C ALA A 276 6.77 -13.02 14.30
N THR A 277 7.25 -11.94 13.66
CA THR A 277 6.63 -11.39 12.44
C THR A 277 6.59 -12.40 11.29
N ASP A 278 7.68 -13.13 11.07
CA ASP A 278 7.75 -14.14 10.01
C ASP A 278 6.80 -15.31 10.27
N ALA A 279 6.67 -15.73 11.53
CA ALA A 279 5.75 -16.80 11.92
C ALA A 279 4.29 -16.43 11.59
N ASP A 280 3.84 -15.24 12.00
CA ASP A 280 2.48 -14.76 11.71
C ASP A 280 2.27 -14.52 10.21
N PHE A 281 3.30 -14.05 9.49
CA PHE A 281 3.25 -13.90 8.04
C PHE A 281 3.06 -15.24 7.34
N ASN A 282 3.89 -16.23 7.67
CA ASN A 282 3.85 -17.56 7.05
C ASN A 282 2.55 -18.30 7.39
N GLU A 283 2.07 -18.19 8.64
CA GLU A 283 0.77 -18.76 9.02
C GLU A 283 -0.39 -18.09 8.26
N SER A 284 -0.33 -16.77 8.06
CA SER A 284 -1.33 -16.03 7.26
C SER A 284 -1.32 -16.47 5.79
N VAL A 285 -0.14 -16.68 5.20
CA VAL A 285 0.00 -17.22 3.84
C VAL A 285 -0.66 -18.60 3.75
N GLN A 286 -0.30 -19.53 4.64
CA GLN A 286 -0.87 -20.87 4.66
C GLN A 286 -2.40 -20.82 4.81
N TYR A 287 -2.91 -20.02 5.74
CA TYR A 287 -4.34 -19.85 5.96
C TYR A 287 -5.07 -19.37 4.71
N CYS A 288 -4.53 -18.38 3.99
CA CYS A 288 -5.12 -17.90 2.74
C CYS A 288 -5.13 -18.98 1.64
N LEU A 289 -4.02 -19.71 1.48
CA LEU A 289 -3.90 -20.77 0.47
C LEU A 289 -4.84 -21.96 0.73
N GLU A 290 -5.13 -22.27 1.99
CA GLU A 290 -6.11 -23.30 2.36
C GLU A 290 -7.57 -22.87 2.11
N ASN A 291 -7.82 -21.57 1.85
CA ASN A 291 -9.15 -20.99 1.74
C ASN A 291 -9.37 -20.19 0.43
N LEU A 292 -8.68 -20.55 -0.66
CA LEU A 292 -8.71 -19.83 -1.95
C LEU A 292 -10.09 -19.73 -2.62
N ASN A 293 -11.06 -20.56 -2.22
CA ASN A 293 -12.44 -20.43 -2.71
C ASN A 293 -13.11 -19.14 -2.22
N ASP A 294 -12.75 -18.67 -1.03
CA ASP A 294 -13.38 -17.55 -0.34
C ASP A 294 -12.43 -16.35 -0.20
N ILE A 295 -11.12 -16.56 -0.39
CA ILE A 295 -10.07 -15.55 -0.23
C ILE A 295 -9.26 -15.40 -1.53
N ALA A 296 -9.09 -14.16 -1.99
CA ALA A 296 -8.03 -13.81 -2.93
C ALA A 296 -6.88 -13.14 -2.16
N VAL A 297 -5.64 -13.54 -2.46
CA VAL A 297 -4.46 -13.12 -1.69
C VAL A 297 -3.34 -12.60 -2.59
N ILE A 298 -2.73 -11.50 -2.17
CA ILE A 298 -1.44 -10.99 -2.67
C ILE A 298 -0.41 -11.20 -1.56
N ILE A 299 0.66 -11.96 -1.86
CA ILE A 299 1.76 -12.21 -0.93
C ILE A 299 2.89 -11.24 -1.27
N ALA A 300 3.05 -10.18 -0.48
CA ALA A 300 4.04 -9.13 -0.74
C ALA A 300 5.26 -9.30 0.19
N SER A 301 6.24 -10.08 -0.27
CA SER A 301 7.48 -10.36 0.47
C SER A 301 8.69 -10.49 -0.46
N HIS A 302 9.83 -9.94 -0.04
CA HIS A 302 11.14 -10.19 -0.65
C HIS A 302 11.95 -11.28 0.08
N ASN A 303 11.38 -11.91 1.11
CA ASN A 303 12.03 -13.00 1.84
C ASN A 303 11.73 -14.32 1.11
N GLU A 304 12.79 -15.01 0.69
CA GLU A 304 12.70 -16.26 -0.08
C GLU A 304 11.92 -17.35 0.68
N GLU A 305 12.25 -17.60 1.95
CA GLU A 305 11.61 -18.65 2.76
C GLU A 305 10.09 -18.47 2.86
N SER A 306 9.60 -17.21 2.95
CA SER A 306 8.17 -16.90 2.99
C SER A 306 7.44 -17.07 1.64
N ASN A 307 8.17 -17.25 0.53
CA ASN A 307 7.60 -17.36 -0.82
C ASN A 307 7.81 -18.74 -1.46
N LEU A 308 8.42 -19.69 -0.75
CA LEU A 308 8.56 -21.10 -1.13
C LEU A 308 7.33 -21.91 -0.72
#